data_AF-A0A0Q4LLV2-F1
#
_entry.id   AF-A0A0Q4LLV2-F1
#
_cell.length_a   1.000
_cell.length_b   1.000
_cell.length_c   1.000
_cell.angle_alpha   90.00
_cell.angle_beta   90.00
_cell.angle_gamma   90.00
#
_symmetry.space_group_name_H-M   'P 1'
#
loop_
_entity.id
_entity.type
_entity.pdbx_description
1 polymer ?
#
loop_
_entity_poly.entity_id
_entity_poly.type
_entity_poly.pdbx_seq_one_letter_code
_entity_poly.pdbx_strand_id
1 'polypeptide(L)' 'MKVSFSEIFDVVEGSINPKVPVTYNGSGLNPGQSFALGETVMGVDFSQYTNGYLEVLKEDGIYHIQSFY' A
#
# COMPACT_ATOMS: atom_id res chain seq x y z
N MET A 1 -10.18 -8.16 5.56
CA MET A 1 -10.65 -8.48 4.20
C MET A 1 -9.46 -8.53 3.25
N LYS A 2 -9.50 -9.34 2.19
CA LYS A 2 -8.43 -9.38 1.18
C LYS A 2 -8.77 -8.46 0.01
N VAL A 3 -7.80 -7.66 -0.43
CA VAL A 3 -7.93 -6.76 -1.58
C VAL A 3 -6.69 -6.88 -2.47
N SER A 4 -6.83 -6.69 -3.77
CA SER A 4 -5.67 -6.67 -4.66
C SER A 4 -4.78 -5.48 -4.31
N PHE A 5 -3.46 -5.64 -4.43
CA PHE A 5 -2.52 -4.51 -4.33
C PHE A 5 -2.94 -3.35 -5.24
N SER A 6 -3.39 -3.69 -6.45
CA SER A 6 -3.84 -2.74 -7.47
C SER A 6 -5.12 -1.99 -7.09
N GLU A 7 -5.85 -2.36 -6.03
CA GLU A 7 -6.99 -1.59 -5.52
C GLU A 7 -6.55 -0.45 -4.59
N ILE A 8 -5.43 -0.62 -3.90
CA ILE A 8 -4.91 0.36 -2.92
C ILE A 8 -3.82 1.23 -3.55
N PHE A 9 -3.03 0.67 -4.46
CA PHE A 9 -1.86 1.33 -5.03
C PHE A 9 -1.88 1.27 -6.56
N ASP A 10 -1.38 2.33 -7.20
CA ASP A 10 -1.01 2.34 -8.60
C ASP A 10 0.50 2.26 -8.76
N VAL A 11 0.95 1.59 -9.81
CA VAL A 11 2.36 1.56 -10.21
C VAL A 11 2.50 2.31 -11.52
N VAL A 12 3.19 3.45 -11.51
CA VAL A 12 3.35 4.34 -12.66
C VAL A 12 4.82 4.73 -12.77
N GLU A 13 5.41 4.48 -13.94
CA GLU A 13 6.79 4.90 -14.27
C GLU A 13 7.84 4.57 -13.19
N GLY A 14 7.74 3.38 -12.60
CA GLY A 14 8.69 2.91 -11.59
C GLY A 14 8.48 3.46 -10.18
N SER A 15 7.32 4.08 -9.93
CA SER A 15 6.90 4.57 -8.62
C SER A 15 5.57 3.94 -8.19
N ILE A 16 5.39 3.74 -6.89
CA ILE A 16 4.15 3.29 -6.27
C ILE A 16 3.42 4.50 -5.67
N ASN A 17 2.13 4.61 -5.96
CA ASN A 17 1.27 5.71 -5.55
C ASN A 17 0.04 5.17 -4.80
N PRO A 18 -0.22 5.55 -3.54
CA PRO A 18 -1.45 5.20 -2.86
C PRO A 18 -2.65 5.89 -3.54
N LYS A 19 -3.70 5.13 -3.83
CA LYS A 19 -4.99 5.65 -4.32
C LYS A 19 -5.91 6.05 -3.18
N VAL A 20 -5.72 5.41 -2.02
CA VAL A 20 -6.49 5.63 -0.80
C VAL A 20 -5.55 5.81 0.39
N PRO A 21 -6.01 6.47 1.47
CA PRO A 21 -5.27 6.50 2.73
C PRO A 21 -5.05 5.07 3.25
N VAL A 22 -3.81 4.78 3.61
CA VAL A 22 -3.38 3.46 4.04
C VAL A 22 -2.43 3.58 5.22
N THR A 23 -2.52 2.65 6.17
CA THR A 23 -1.58 2.58 7.29
C THR A 23 -1.01 1.19 7.46
N TYR A 24 0.22 1.12 7.93
CA TYR A 24 0.89 -0.12 8.31
C TYR A 24 1.87 0.15 9.46
N ASN A 25 1.84 -0.69 10.50
CA ASN A 25 2.70 -0.55 11.69
C ASN A 25 2.71 0.87 12.31
N GLY A 26 1.55 1.52 12.37
CA GLY A 26 1.42 2.88 12.95
C GLY A 26 1.91 4.02 12.06
N SER A 27 2.46 3.72 10.88
CA SER A 27 2.80 4.72 9.85
C SER A 27 1.70 4.79 8.80
N GLY A 28 1.59 5.91 8.08
CA GLY A 28 0.53 6.14 7.09
C GLY A 28 1.04 6.73 5.79
N LEU A 29 0.34 6.40 4.70
CA LEU A 29 0.48 7.01 3.40
C LEU A 29 -0.88 7.55 2.94
N ASN A 30 -0.86 8.68 2.26
CA ASN A 30 -2.02 9.35 1.71
C ASN A 30 -1.91 9.43 0.18
N PRO A 31 -3.05 9.57 -0.51
CA PRO A 31 -3.05 9.87 -1.93
C PRO A 31 -2.23 11.12 -2.25
N GLY A 32 -1.50 11.09 -3.37
CA GLY A 32 -0.59 12.16 -3.78
C GLY A 32 0.85 12.01 -3.27
N GLN A 33 1.12 11.04 -2.39
CA GLN A 33 2.48 10.59 -2.10
C GLN A 33 2.94 9.57 -3.15
N SER A 34 4.23 9.55 -3.44
CA SER A 34 4.85 8.60 -4.37
C SER A 34 6.20 8.16 -3.81
N PHE A 35 6.55 6.90 -4.03
CA PHE A 35 7.85 6.36 -3.63
C PHE A 35 8.35 5.38 -4.67
N ALA A 36 9.67 5.21 -4.75
CA ALA A 36 10.28 4.41 -5.81
C ALA A 36 10.06 2.91 -5.59
N LEU A 37 10.04 2.13 -6.67
CA LEU A 37 10.12 0.67 -6.55
C LEU A 37 11.41 0.25 -5.84
N GLY A 38 11.33 -0.70 -4.92
CA GLY A 38 12.44 -1.15 -4.09
C GLY A 38 12.75 -0.25 -2.89
N GLU A 39 12.09 0.91 -2.77
CA GLU A 39 12.20 1.76 -1.60
C GLU A 39 11.47 1.13 -0.40
N THR A 40 12.14 1.11 0.76
CA THR A 40 11.52 0.66 1.99
C THR A 40 10.72 1.79 2.62
N VAL A 41 9.40 1.65 2.61
CA VAL A 41 8.44 2.62 3.16
C VAL A 41 7.62 1.93 4.24
N MET A 42 7.40 2.58 5.39
CA MET A 42 6.74 1.96 6.55
C MET A 42 7.37 0.61 6.99
N GLY A 43 8.68 0.43 6.73
CA GLY A 43 9.42 -0.79 7.03
C GLY A 43 9.20 -1.94 6.03
N VAL A 44 8.57 -1.69 4.88
CA VAL A 44 8.28 -2.69 3.84
C VAL A 44 8.68 -2.18 2.47
N ASP A 45 9.25 -3.06 1.65
CA ASP A 45 9.37 -2.83 0.21
C ASP A 45 8.09 -3.34 -0.48
N PHE A 46 7.23 -2.39 -0.86
CA PHE A 46 5.93 -2.71 -1.47
C PHE A 46 6.05 -3.26 -2.90
N SER A 47 7.20 -3.09 -3.56
CA SER A 47 7.38 -3.55 -4.94
C SER A 47 7.25 -5.08 -5.08
N GLN A 48 7.55 -5.80 -4.00
CA GLN A 48 7.46 -7.26 -3.92
C GLN A 48 6.02 -7.79 -3.98
N TYR A 49 5.02 -6.93 -3.73
CA TYR A 49 3.61 -7.33 -3.62
C TYR A 49 2.74 -6.73 -4.73
N THR A 50 3.34 -6.17 -5.77
CA THR A 50 2.63 -5.44 -6.85
C THR A 50 1.59 -6.28 -7.59
N ASN A 51 1.79 -7.60 -7.68
CA ASN A 51 0.84 -8.55 -8.28
C ASN A 51 0.05 -9.36 -7.25
N GLY A 52 0.18 -9.01 -5.96
CA GLY A 52 -0.32 -9.78 -4.83
C GLY A 52 -1.61 -9.23 -4.22
N TYR A 53 -1.88 -9.69 -3.01
CA TYR A 53 -3.04 -9.30 -2.22
C TYR A 53 -2.62 -8.78 -0.85
N LEU A 54 -3.40 -7.84 -0.33
CA LEU A 54 -3.23 -7.27 0.99
C LEU A 54 -4.40 -7.69 1.86
N GLU A 55 -4.11 -8.19 3.05
CA GLU A 55 -5.14 -8.28 4.08
C GLU A 55 -5.22 -6.96 4.83
N VAL A 56 -6.43 -6.40 4.87
CA VAL A 56 -6.69 -5.07 5.40
C VAL A 56 -7.91 -5.07 6.32
N LEU A 57 -7.86 -4.19 7.31
CA LEU A 57 -9.03 -3.74 8.06
C LEU A 57 -9.42 -2.34 7.53
N LYS A 58 -10.70 -2.11 7.26
CA LYS A 58 -11.18 -0.81 6.75
C LYS A 58 -11.99 -0.11 7.83
N GLU A 59 -11.51 1.04 8.29
CA GLU A 59 -12.14 1.86 9.33
C GLU A 59 -12.11 3.32 8.87
N ASP A 60 -13.24 4.02 8.94
CA ASP A 60 -13.36 5.45 8.58
C ASP A 60 -12.78 5.84 7.20
N GLY A 61 -12.83 4.90 6.25
CA GLY A 61 -12.31 5.10 4.89
C GLY A 61 -10.79 4.89 4.74
N ILE A 62 -10.09 4.57 5.82
CA ILE A 62 -8.66 4.25 5.85
C ILE A 62 -8.49 2.72 5.77
N TYR A 63 -7.49 2.29 5.00
CA TYR A 63 -7.12 0.89 4.87
C TYR A 63 -5.93 0.57 5.79
N HIS A 64 -6.16 -0.19 6.85
CA HIS A 64 -5.13 -0.64 7.78
C HIS A 64 -4.59 -2.01 7.33
N ILE A 65 -3.41 -2.03 6.70
CA ILE A 65 -2.76 -3.27 6.27
C ILE A 65 -2.39 -4.10 7.49
N GLN A 66 -2.73 -5.38 7.45
CA GLN A 66 -2.40 -6.38 8.48
C GLN A 66 -1.35 -7.37 7.96
N SER A 67 -1.40 -7.75 6.67
CA SER A 67 -0.51 -8.74 6.07
C SER A 67 -0.43 -8.59 4.54
N PHE A 68 0.64 -9.14 3.96
CA PHE A 68 0.94 -9.13 2.52
C PHE A 68 1.04 -10.57 1.99
N TYR A 69 0.55 -10.83 0.78
CA TYR A 69 0.54 -12.14 0.12
C TYR A 69 0.95 -12.06 -1.34
#